data_AF-A0AAE4SLU1-F1
#
_entry.id   AF-A0AAE4SLU1-F1
#
_cell.length_a   1.000
_cell.length_b   1.000
_cell.length_c   1.000
_cell.angle_alpha   90.00
_cell.angle_beta   90.00
_cell.angle_gamma   90.00
#
_symmetry.space_group_name_H-M   'P 1'
#
loop_
_entity.id
_entity.type
_entity.pdbx_description
1 polymer ?
#
loop_
_entity_poly.entity_id
_entity_poly.type
_entity_poly.pdbx_seq_one_letter_code
_entity_poly.pdbx_strand_id
1 'polypeptide(L)'
;RTVRIVNVFGEPWFVVSDVCQALEISNPTSAVASLDGDEVMTLTLTEGHSGKRGGARSWNMAAESGFYKLIARSRKASTAGTFAHRFSNWVFREVIPSIRKTGSYGVPFSFLNDFSRRKDQYTKKASKCGSDLQACKGEKARLEMEEIGLWRKYQPG
;
A
#
# COMPACT_ATOMS: atom_id res chain seq x y z
N ARG A 1 16.42 18.78 -6.08
CA ARG A 1 16.26 18.41 -7.51
C ARG A 1 14.95 17.65 -7.63
N THR A 2 14.20 17.88 -8.70
CA THR A 2 12.92 17.21 -8.97
C THR A 2 13.18 15.90 -9.73
N VAL A 3 12.37 14.87 -9.48
CA VAL A 3 12.43 13.58 -10.18
C VAL A 3 11.07 13.31 -10.80
N ARG A 4 11.03 13.09 -12.12
CA ARG A 4 9.80 12.71 -12.82
C ARG A 4 9.50 11.23 -12.65
N ILE A 5 8.23 10.92 -12.42
CA ILE A 5 7.70 9.57 -12.20
C ILE A 5 6.54 9.35 -13.16
N VAL A 6 6.47 8.18 -13.77
CA VAL A 6 5.33 7.73 -14.60
C VAL A 6 4.74 6.50 -13.94
N ASN A 7 3.42 6.47 -13.80
CA ASN A 7 2.70 5.27 -13.36
C ASN A 7 2.45 4.37 -14.56
N VAL A 8 2.94 3.14 -14.52
CA VAL A 8 2.75 2.13 -15.57
C VAL A 8 2.11 0.91 -14.91
N PHE A 9 0.83 0.68 -15.18
CA PHE A 9 0.05 -0.43 -14.60
C PHE A 9 0.03 -0.49 -13.06
N GLY A 10 0.11 0.66 -12.38
CA GLY A 10 0.14 0.73 -10.91
C GLY A 10 1.54 0.75 -10.33
N GLU A 11 2.57 0.51 -11.15
CA GLU A 11 3.97 0.52 -10.75
C GLU A 11 4.65 1.86 -11.09
N PRO A 12 5.42 2.45 -10.17
CA PRO A 12 6.13 3.69 -10.43
C PRO A 12 7.42 3.46 -11.24
N TRP A 13 7.58 4.21 -12.33
CA TRP A 13 8.79 4.24 -13.14
C TRP A 13 9.45 5.62 -13.06
N PHE A 14 10.77 5.65 -12.89
CA PHE A 14 11.54 6.86 -12.60
C PHE A 14 12.43 7.25 -13.77
N VAL A 15 12.41 8.52 -14.18
CA VAL A 15 13.30 8.98 -15.25
C VAL A 15 14.76 8.97 -14.78
N VAL A 16 15.59 8.13 -15.39
CA VAL A 16 16.97 7.86 -14.93
C VAL A 16 17.85 9.11 -14.98
N SER A 17 17.66 10.00 -15.96
CA SER A 17 18.41 11.25 -16.03
C SER A 17 18.21 12.11 -14.78
N ASP A 18 16.97 12.19 -14.29
CA ASP A 18 16.61 13.02 -13.14
C ASP A 18 17.14 12.40 -11.84
N VAL A 19 17.05 11.07 -11.73
CA VAL A 19 17.62 10.30 -10.61
C VAL A 19 19.13 10.47 -10.56
N CYS A 20 19.82 10.32 -11.69
CA CYS A 20 21.27 10.51 -11.79
C CYS A 20 21.64 11.94 -11.42
N GLN A 21 20.87 12.92 -11.88
CA GLN A 21 21.07 14.31 -11.50
C GLN A 21 20.88 14.48 -9.98
N ALA A 22 19.83 13.96 -9.36
CA ALA A 22 19.60 14.03 -7.92
C ALA A 22 20.75 13.43 -7.10
N LEU A 23 21.26 12.28 -7.56
CA LEU A 23 22.33 11.52 -6.91
C LEU A 23 23.74 12.00 -7.27
N GLU A 24 23.88 12.96 -8.20
CA GLU A 24 25.17 13.41 -8.75
C GLU A 24 25.99 12.28 -9.39
N ILE A 25 25.28 11.40 -10.09
CA ILE A 25 25.86 10.39 -10.97
C ILE A 25 26.13 11.08 -12.32
N SER A 26 27.40 11.16 -12.70
CA SER A 26 27.85 11.91 -13.87
C SER A 26 27.47 11.25 -15.21
N ASN A 27 27.37 9.93 -15.25
CA ASN A 27 27.09 9.17 -16.48
C ASN A 27 25.79 8.36 -16.34
N PRO A 28 24.64 8.89 -16.82
CA PRO A 28 23.38 8.18 -16.84
C PRO A 28 23.42 6.89 -17.69
N THR A 29 24.19 6.84 -18.77
CA THR A 29 24.32 5.65 -19.62
C THR A 29 24.96 4.50 -18.85
N SER A 30 26.01 4.77 -18.08
CA SER A 30 26.62 3.78 -17.19
C SER A 30 25.69 3.35 -16.06
N ALA A 31 24.88 4.29 -15.54
CA ALA A 31 23.86 3.99 -14.53
C ALA A 31 22.81 3.01 -15.07
N VAL A 32 22.33 3.22 -16.29
CA VAL A 32 21.39 2.31 -16.98
C VAL A 32 22.03 0.96 -17.29
N ALA A 33 23.26 0.94 -17.81
CA ALA A 33 23.96 -0.29 -18.19
C ALA A 33 24.30 -1.22 -17.01
N SER A 34 24.09 -0.76 -15.78
CA SER A 34 24.34 -1.51 -14.56
C SER A 34 23.07 -1.90 -13.81
N LEU A 35 21.92 -1.69 -14.44
CA LEU A 35 20.63 -2.24 -14.04
C LEU A 35 20.33 -3.49 -14.87
N ASP A 36 19.45 -4.34 -14.35
CA ASP A 36 19.01 -5.53 -15.06
C ASP A 36 18.03 -5.14 -16.20
N GLY A 37 17.91 -6.00 -17.21
CA GLY A 37 17.13 -5.68 -18.41
C GLY A 37 15.64 -5.47 -18.16
N ASP A 38 15.09 -6.10 -17.13
CA ASP A 38 13.70 -5.95 -16.66
C ASP A 38 13.47 -4.68 -15.83
N GLU A 39 14.56 -4.06 -15.35
CA GLU A 39 14.49 -2.84 -14.54
C GLU A 39 14.60 -1.57 -15.38
N VAL A 40 14.82 -1.70 -16.69
CA VAL A 40 15.04 -0.58 -17.60
C VAL A 40 14.01 -0.60 -18.72
N MET A 41 13.42 0.56 -18.97
CA MET A 41 12.54 0.78 -20.13
C MET A 41 12.94 2.07 -20.84
N THR A 42 12.95 2.06 -22.17
CA THR A 42 13.10 3.28 -22.96
C THR A 42 11.74 3.77 -23.42
N LEU A 43 11.28 4.89 -22.86
CA LEU A 43 10.10 5.59 -23.37
C LEU A 43 10.50 6.46 -24.54
N THR A 44 9.94 6.18 -25.71
CA THR A 44 10.10 7.02 -26.90
C THR A 44 8.80 7.77 -27.13
N LEU A 45 8.84 9.11 -27.09
CA LEU A 45 7.71 9.92 -27.51
C LEU A 45 7.76 10.13 -29.02
N THR A 46 6.87 9.45 -29.73
CA THR A 46 6.75 9.56 -31.20
C THR A 46 5.97 10.82 -31.63
N GLU A 47 5.11 11.38 -30.77
CA GLU A 47 4.20 12.50 -31.13
C GLU A 47 4.66 13.90 -30.67
N GLY A 48 5.89 14.02 -30.13
CA GLY A 48 6.40 15.27 -29.58
C GLY A 48 7.04 16.21 -30.61
N HIS A 49 6.27 16.79 -31.53
CA HIS A 49 6.72 17.92 -32.36
C HIS A 49 6.72 19.23 -31.56
N SER A 50 7.67 19.41 -30.62
CA SER A 50 8.03 20.76 -30.19
C SER A 50 8.94 21.36 -31.27
N GLY A 51 8.46 22.36 -32.01
CA GLY A 51 9.12 23.02 -33.16
C GLY A 51 10.46 23.72 -32.90
N LYS A 52 11.37 23.13 -32.12
CA LYS A 52 12.78 23.52 -32.00
C LYS A 52 13.65 22.26 -32.06
N ARG A 53 14.18 21.99 -33.26
CA ARG A 53 15.18 20.95 -33.62
C ARG A 53 14.71 19.52 -33.34
N GLY A 54 14.12 18.93 -34.39
CA GLY A 54 13.45 17.65 -34.40
C GLY A 54 14.33 16.44 -34.06
N GLY A 55 13.78 15.60 -33.20
CA GLY A 55 14.19 14.24 -32.89
C GLY A 55 13.19 13.67 -31.90
N ALA A 56 12.78 12.41 -32.08
CA ALA A 56 11.98 11.71 -31.08
C ALA A 56 12.72 11.76 -29.74
N ARG A 57 12.07 12.27 -28.69
CA ARG A 57 12.67 12.29 -27.36
C ARG A 57 12.52 10.91 -26.76
N SER A 58 13.63 10.23 -26.54
CA SER A 58 13.69 8.99 -25.77
C SER A 58 14.22 9.28 -24.36
N TRP A 59 13.60 8.66 -23.35
CA TRP A 59 14.06 8.68 -21.97
C TRP A 59 14.21 7.27 -21.45
N ASN A 60 15.33 7.01 -20.80
CA ASN A 60 15.49 5.78 -20.03
C ASN A 60 14.80 5.95 -18.68
N MET A 61 14.00 4.96 -18.35
CA MET A 61 13.28 4.84 -17.09
C MET A 61 13.79 3.63 -16.33
N ALA A 62 13.84 3.75 -15.01
CA ALA A 62 14.10 2.64 -14.11
C ALA A 62 12.80 2.26 -13.39
N ALA A 63 12.56 0.95 -13.28
CA ALA A 63 11.57 0.41 -12.34
C ALA A 63 11.96 0.76 -10.90
N GLU A 64 11.05 0.53 -9.96
CA GLU A 64 11.29 0.80 -8.54
C GLU A 64 12.52 0.07 -7.98
N SER A 65 12.70 -1.20 -8.36
CA SER A 65 13.89 -1.99 -7.97
C SER A 65 15.20 -1.36 -8.48
N GLY A 66 15.22 -0.96 -9.76
CA GLY A 66 16.36 -0.28 -10.37
C GLY A 66 16.64 1.07 -9.74
N PHE A 67 15.61 1.84 -9.39
CA PHE A 67 15.72 3.09 -8.66
C PHE A 67 16.41 2.91 -7.29
N TYR A 68 16.01 1.90 -6.51
CA TYR A 68 16.66 1.60 -5.24
C TYR A 68 18.11 1.13 -5.41
N LYS A 69 18.40 0.31 -6.44
CA LYS A 69 19.78 -0.06 -6.79
C LYS A 69 20.63 1.16 -7.11
N LEU A 70 20.11 2.14 -7.86
CA LEU A 70 20.83 3.37 -8.16
C LEU A 70 21.11 4.20 -6.91
N ILE A 71 20.14 4.31 -5.99
CA ILE A 71 20.35 5.00 -4.71
C ILE A 71 21.46 4.31 -3.91
N ALA A 72 21.34 3.00 -3.69
CA ALA A 72 22.25 2.23 -2.85
C ALA A 72 23.69 2.21 -3.39
N ARG A 73 23.87 2.19 -4.72
CA ARG A 73 25.19 2.22 -5.37
C ARG A 73 25.81 3.61 -5.49
N SER A 74 25.01 4.66 -5.33
CA SER A 74 25.52 6.03 -5.43
C SER A 74 26.55 6.31 -4.34
N ARG A 75 27.58 7.11 -4.65
CA ARG A 75 28.54 7.58 -3.62
C ARG A 75 27.85 8.33 -2.47
N LYS A 76 26.68 8.92 -2.75
CA LYS A 76 25.87 9.58 -1.73
C LYS A 76 25.34 8.60 -0.69
N ALA A 77 25.09 7.33 -1.03
CA ALA A 77 24.67 6.32 -0.04
C ALA A 77 25.70 6.14 1.09
N SER A 78 27.00 6.29 0.79
CA SER A 78 28.08 6.23 1.79
C SER A 78 28.44 7.59 2.40
N THR A 79 27.91 8.69 1.86
CA THR A 79 28.24 10.04 2.33
C THR A 79 27.23 10.51 3.37
N ALA A 80 27.69 10.67 4.62
CA ALA A 80 26.87 11.15 5.72
C ALA A 80 26.19 12.49 5.40
N GLY A 81 24.98 12.70 5.94
CA GLY A 81 24.19 13.92 5.74
C GLY A 81 23.38 13.97 4.45
N THR A 82 23.62 13.08 3.47
CA THR A 82 22.82 13.03 2.25
C THR A 82 21.51 12.26 2.43
N PHE A 83 20.54 12.49 1.53
CA PHE A 83 19.30 11.72 1.49
C PHE A 83 19.56 10.23 1.23
N ALA A 84 20.42 9.89 0.27
CA ALA A 84 20.72 8.51 -0.08
C ALA A 84 21.33 7.74 1.10
N HIS A 85 22.19 8.37 1.91
CA HIS A 85 22.75 7.76 3.11
C HIS A 85 21.68 7.51 4.19
N ARG A 86 20.79 8.47 4.43
CA ARG A 86 19.69 8.28 5.40
C ARG A 86 18.73 7.19 4.96
N PHE A 87 18.32 7.21 3.69
CA PHE A 87 17.43 6.21 3.13
C PHE A 87 18.05 4.81 3.20
N SER A 88 19.29 4.64 2.72
CA SER A 88 19.96 3.34 2.73
C SER A 88 20.14 2.81 4.16
N ASN A 89 20.55 3.65 5.11
CA ASN A 89 20.65 3.23 6.51
C ASN A 89 19.31 2.85 7.12
N TRP A 90 18.25 3.61 6.84
CA TRP A 90 16.91 3.29 7.32
C TRP A 90 16.44 1.92 6.78
N VAL A 91 16.61 1.68 5.48
CA VAL A 91 16.29 0.39 4.86
C VAL A 91 17.09 -0.75 5.51
N PHE A 92 18.41 -0.62 5.61
CA PHE A 92 19.27 -1.72 6.11
C PHE A 92 19.24 -1.92 7.62
N ARG A 93 18.97 -0.89 8.41
CA ARG A 93 19.01 -0.95 9.88
C ARG A 93 17.62 -1.16 10.50
N GLU A 94 16.57 -0.72 9.83
CA GLU A 94 15.20 -0.82 10.36
C GLU A 94 14.34 -1.75 9.52
N VAL A 95 14.20 -1.50 8.22
CA VAL A 95 13.26 -2.22 7.35
C VAL A 95 13.65 -3.69 7.19
N ILE A 96 14.87 -3.97 6.70
CA ILE A 96 15.34 -5.33 6.46
C ILE A 96 15.38 -6.15 7.77
N PRO A 97 15.91 -5.64 8.90
CA PRO A 97 15.90 -6.39 10.15
C PRO A 97 14.50 -6.62 10.70
N SER A 98 13.57 -5.68 10.51
CA SER A 98 12.16 -5.85 10.88
C SER A 98 11.56 -7.01 10.07
N ILE A 99 11.65 -6.98 8.74
CA ILE A 99 11.15 -8.05 7.86
C ILE A 99 11.77 -9.41 8.24
N ARG A 100 13.08 -9.48 8.49
CA ARG A 100 13.74 -10.73 8.90
C ARG A 100 13.20 -11.29 10.22
N LYS A 101 12.88 -10.41 11.19
CA LYS A 101 12.44 -10.82 12.53
C LYS A 101 10.95 -11.18 12.59
N THR A 102 10.11 -10.44 11.88
CA THR A 102 8.64 -10.51 12.00
C THR A 102 7.96 -11.09 10.76
N GLY A 103 8.68 -11.22 9.65
CA GLY A 103 8.13 -11.56 8.33
C GLY A 103 7.53 -10.38 7.57
N SER A 104 7.51 -9.16 8.13
CA SER A 104 6.87 -7.99 7.51
C SER A 104 7.38 -6.68 8.08
N TYR A 105 7.44 -5.63 7.26
CA TYR A 105 7.61 -4.26 7.74
C TYR A 105 6.25 -3.60 7.99
N GLY A 106 6.08 -2.91 9.12
CA GLY A 106 4.81 -2.30 9.50
C GLY A 106 3.94 -3.21 10.37
N VAL A 107 2.62 -3.21 10.16
CA VAL A 107 1.68 -4.03 10.95
C VAL A 107 1.84 -5.50 10.56
N PRO A 108 2.24 -6.39 11.49
CA PRO A 108 2.45 -7.78 11.12
C PRO A 108 1.14 -8.47 10.71
N PHE A 109 1.24 -9.31 9.69
CA PHE A 109 0.08 -10.02 9.12
C PHE A 109 -0.68 -10.84 10.16
N SER A 110 0.02 -11.38 11.17
CA SER A 110 -0.59 -12.08 12.30
C SER A 110 -1.58 -11.22 13.10
N PHE A 111 -1.26 -9.95 13.32
CA PHE A 111 -2.17 -9.02 14.01
C PHE A 111 -3.40 -8.68 13.16
N LEU A 112 -3.23 -8.52 11.84
CA LEU A 112 -4.35 -8.29 10.92
C LEU A 112 -5.30 -9.49 10.85
N ASN A 113 -4.75 -10.70 10.83
CA ASN A 113 -5.55 -11.93 10.87
C ASN A 113 -6.29 -12.09 12.21
N ASP A 114 -5.63 -11.82 13.34
CA ASP A 114 -6.29 -11.85 14.64
C ASP A 114 -7.44 -10.84 14.74
N PHE A 115 -7.22 -9.60 14.27
CA PHE A 115 -8.26 -8.58 14.21
C PHE A 115 -9.46 -9.04 13.36
N SER A 116 -9.19 -9.59 12.17
CA SER A 116 -10.24 -10.09 11.26
C SER A 116 -11.04 -11.21 11.90
N ARG A 117 -10.37 -12.16 12.56
CA ARG A 117 -11.03 -13.24 13.31
C ARG A 117 -11.91 -12.71 14.44
N ARG A 118 -11.42 -11.76 15.25
CA ARG A 118 -12.20 -11.17 16.34
C ARG A 118 -13.40 -10.38 15.83
N LYS A 119 -13.23 -9.65 14.72
CA LYS A 119 -14.32 -8.95 14.04
C LYS A 119 -15.41 -9.92 13.59
N ASP A 120 -15.05 -11.04 12.98
CA ASP A 120 -16.00 -12.08 12.56
C ASP A 120 -16.75 -12.70 13.74
N GLN A 121 -16.03 -13.01 14.82
CA GLN A 121 -16.64 -13.53 16.05
C GLN A 121 -17.66 -12.54 16.64
N TYR A 122 -17.31 -11.25 16.66
CA TYR A 122 -18.22 -10.20 17.12
C TYR A 122 -19.47 -10.14 16.24
N THR A 123 -19.31 -10.13 14.91
CA THR A 123 -20.44 -10.10 13.97
C THR A 123 -21.40 -11.27 14.18
N LYS A 124 -20.87 -12.49 14.38
CA LYS A 124 -21.66 -13.69 14.69
C LYS A 124 -22.42 -13.53 16.01
N LYS A 125 -21.76 -13.04 17.07
CA LYS A 125 -22.38 -12.81 18.38
C LYS A 125 -23.48 -11.74 18.31
N ALA A 126 -23.23 -10.64 17.60
CA ALA A 126 -24.19 -9.56 17.41
C ALA A 126 -25.42 -10.04 16.64
N SER A 127 -25.22 -10.81 15.57
CA SER A 127 -26.30 -11.43 14.79
C SER A 127 -27.17 -12.35 15.65
N LYS A 128 -26.56 -13.23 16.47
CA LYS A 128 -27.29 -14.10 17.40
C LYS A 128 -28.09 -13.30 18.43
N CYS A 129 -27.48 -12.31 19.08
CA CYS A 129 -28.15 -11.43 20.04
C CYS A 129 -29.37 -10.71 19.41
N GLY A 130 -29.23 -10.25 18.16
CA GLY A 130 -30.34 -9.67 17.41
C GLY A 130 -31.48 -10.65 17.18
N SER A 131 -31.18 -11.89 16.81
CA SER A 131 -32.17 -12.96 16.65
C SER A 131 -32.88 -13.28 17.98
N ASP A 132 -32.11 -13.45 19.06
CA ASP A 132 -32.64 -13.75 20.39
C ASP A 132 -33.58 -12.63 20.88
N LEU A 133 -33.22 -11.36 20.62
CA LEU A 133 -34.06 -10.20 20.95
C LEU A 133 -35.39 -10.22 20.20
N GLN A 134 -35.41 -10.61 18.92
CA GLN A 134 -36.65 -10.73 18.16
C GLN A 134 -37.53 -11.86 18.68
N ALA A 135 -36.95 -13.00 19.06
CA ALA A 135 -37.67 -14.11 19.67
C ALA A 135 -38.37 -13.68 20.99
N CYS A 136 -37.64 -12.99 21.88
CA CYS A 136 -38.22 -12.48 23.13
C CYS A 136 -39.36 -11.48 22.90
N LYS A 137 -39.28 -10.63 21.86
CA LYS A 137 -40.36 -9.70 21.50
C LYS A 137 -41.62 -10.44 21.04
N GLY A 138 -41.46 -11.48 20.22
CA GLY A 138 -42.58 -12.32 19.79
C GLY A 138 -43.28 -13.01 20.96
N GLU A 139 -42.50 -13.59 21.88
CA GLU A 139 -43.04 -14.24 23.07
C GLU A 139 -43.75 -13.24 24.00
N LYS A 140 -43.19 -12.05 24.17
CA LYS A 140 -43.83 -10.97 24.93
C LYS A 140 -45.21 -10.61 24.35
N ALA A 141 -45.30 -10.41 23.04
CA ALA A 141 -46.57 -10.10 22.38
C ALA A 141 -47.59 -11.24 22.52
N ARG A 142 -47.14 -12.50 22.51
CA ARG A 142 -47.99 -13.67 22.77
C ARG A 142 -48.60 -13.63 24.17
N LEU A 143 -47.77 -13.36 25.19
CA LEU A 143 -48.20 -13.25 26.58
C LEU A 143 -49.16 -12.06 26.79
N GLU A 144 -48.89 -10.91 26.17
CA GLU A 144 -49.79 -9.74 26.20
C GLU A 144 -51.17 -10.06 25.61
N MET A 145 -51.23 -10.83 24.51
CA MET A 145 -52.49 -11.28 23.92
C MET A 145 -53.24 -12.28 24.81
N GLU A 146 -52.53 -13.21 25.43
CA GLU A 146 -53.09 -14.15 26.41
C GLU A 146 -53.67 -13.42 27.62
N GLU A 147 -52.92 -12.46 28.16
CA GLU A 147 -53.35 -11.59 29.26
C GLU A 147 -54.66 -10.87 28.90
N ILE A 148 -54.73 -10.20 27.74
CA ILE A 148 -55.96 -9.53 27.27
C ILE A 148 -57.13 -10.53 27.16
N GLY A 149 -56.88 -11.75 26.68
CA GLY A 149 -57.88 -12.80 26.59
C GLY A 149 -58.42 -13.23 27.96
N LEU A 150 -57.54 -13.39 28.95
CA LEU A 150 -57.91 -13.71 30.33
C LEU A 150 -58.72 -12.58 30.97
N TRP A 151 -58.30 -11.32 30.80
CA TRP A 151 -59.03 -10.15 31.30
C TRP A 151 -60.46 -10.10 30.73
N ARG A 152 -60.64 -10.31 29.43
CA ARG A 152 -61.98 -10.34 28.81
C ARG A 152 -62.88 -11.45 29.35
N LYS A 153 -62.30 -12.60 29.69
CA LYS A 153 -63.05 -13.78 30.16
C LYS A 153 -63.47 -13.67 31.62
N TYR A 154 -62.65 -13.04 32.46
CA TYR A 154 -62.83 -13.03 33.93
C TYR A 154 -63.06 -11.64 34.52
N GLN A 155 -63.23 -10.58 33.71
CA GLN A 155 -63.63 -9.28 34.22
C GLN A 155 -65.04 -9.35 34.85
N PRO A 156 -65.21 -8.91 36.10
CA PRO A 156 -66.53 -8.61 36.64
C PRO A 156 -67.14 -7.46 35.85
N GLY A 157 -68.41 -7.59 35.48
CA GLY A 157 -69.20 -6.51 34.87
C GLY A 157 -69.48 -5.38 35.84
#